data_AF-A0A2S3U1U3-F1
#
_entry.id   AF-A0A2S3U1U3-F1
#
_cell.length_a   1.000
_cell.length_b   1.000
_cell.length_c   1.000
_cell.angle_alpha   90.00
_cell.angle_beta   90.00
_cell.angle_gamma   90.00
#
_symmetry.space_group_name_H-M   'P 1'
#
loop_
_entity.id
_entity.type
_entity.pdbx_description
1 polymer ?
#
loop_
_entity_poly.entity_id
_entity_poly.type
_entity_poly.pdbx_seq_one_letter_code
_entity_poly.pdbx_strand_id
1 'polypeptide(L)'
;MRNIKKTHDQLITQNKIEKFPLTQTKLFVDTYHFDQMLSTLNDNQFTDEFNQCLFAYQNQKWFLCAAGLGSCLEHLMLLTLSNYHKETQLGRNPTAKDYLKAFTKEPIKLESRQQTFIDALFRLRNSVDHHNSGITSKIICDTLLDGISDVFNEYYIPSIKAF
;
A
#
# COMPACT_ATOMS: atom_id res chain seq x y z
N MET A 1 -26.72 28.08 -9.92
CA MET A 1 -25.27 27.76 -9.91
C MET A 1 -24.82 27.57 -8.47
N ARG A 2 -24.53 26.34 -8.02
CA ARG A 2 -23.97 26.10 -6.68
C ARG A 2 -22.45 25.95 -6.80
N ASN A 3 -21.74 27.03 -6.46
CA ASN A 3 -20.29 27.02 -6.27
C ASN A 3 -19.98 26.37 -4.92
N ILE A 4 -19.55 25.11 -4.93
CA ILE A 4 -18.94 24.49 -3.75
C ILE A 4 -17.75 23.63 -4.19
N LYS A 5 -16.64 24.28 -4.50
CA LYS A 5 -15.32 23.72 -4.23
C LYS A 5 -14.70 24.61 -3.15
N LYS A 6 -15.01 24.34 -1.88
CA LYS A 6 -14.14 24.83 -0.81
C LYS A 6 -12.81 24.13 -1.03
N THR A 7 -11.75 24.90 -1.24
CA THR A 7 -10.41 24.35 -1.39
C THR A 7 -10.04 23.60 -0.11
N HIS A 8 -9.39 22.45 -0.27
CA HIS A 8 -8.96 21.56 0.81
C HIS A 8 -8.34 22.31 2.00
N ASP A 9 -7.52 23.32 1.72
CA ASP A 9 -6.86 24.18 2.70
C ASP A 9 -7.83 24.96 3.60
N GLN A 10 -8.98 25.39 3.08
CA GLN A 10 -10.00 26.08 3.87
C GLN A 10 -10.67 25.15 4.88
N LEU A 11 -10.74 23.85 4.59
CA LEU A 11 -11.33 22.86 5.48
C LEU A 11 -10.36 22.45 6.60
N ILE A 12 -9.06 22.39 6.30
CA ILE A 12 -8.00 22.22 7.30
C ILE A 12 -8.01 23.40 8.29
N THR A 13 -8.05 24.63 7.78
CA THR A 13 -7.99 25.84 8.62
C THR A 13 -9.22 25.96 9.54
N GLN A 14 -10.35 25.35 9.16
CA GLN A 14 -11.58 25.33 9.95
C GLN A 14 -11.65 24.17 10.96
N ASN A 15 -10.59 23.36 11.14
CA ASN A 15 -10.60 22.12 11.93
C ASN A 15 -11.72 21.15 11.54
N LYS A 16 -12.15 21.18 10.27
CA LYS A 16 -13.18 20.26 9.75
C LYS A 16 -12.57 19.01 9.15
N ILE A 17 -11.27 19.05 8.84
CA ILE A 17 -10.46 17.95 8.33
C ILE A 17 -9.12 18.04 9.06
N GLU A 18 -8.62 16.92 9.59
CA GLU A 18 -7.30 16.87 10.22
C GLU A 18 -6.19 17.00 9.17
N LYS A 19 -5.09 17.65 9.54
CA LYS A 19 -3.93 17.77 8.66
C LYS A 19 -3.32 16.38 8.47
N PHE A 20 -3.11 15.99 7.22
CA PHE A 20 -2.47 14.72 6.89
C PHE A 20 -1.07 14.67 7.55
N PRO A 21 -0.78 13.68 8.39
CA PRO A 21 0.58 13.49 8.85
C PRO A 21 1.39 13.00 7.65
N LEU A 22 2.32 13.85 7.20
CA LEU A 22 3.49 13.36 6.47
C LEU A 22 4.21 12.46 7.48
N THR A 23 4.18 11.13 7.30
CA THR A 23 5.04 10.00 7.79
C THR A 23 6.00 10.13 9.00
N GLN A 24 6.09 11.25 9.71
CA GLN A 24 7.07 11.61 10.72
C GLN A 24 6.82 10.99 12.10
N THR A 25 5.86 10.06 12.22
CA THR A 25 5.76 9.30 13.47
C THR A 25 6.94 8.35 13.58
N LYS A 26 7.73 8.54 14.63
CA LYS A 26 8.95 7.80 14.97
C LYS A 26 8.85 6.27 14.75
N LEU A 27 7.71 5.67 15.06
CA LEU A 27 7.45 4.24 14.82
C LEU A 27 7.68 3.83 13.36
N PHE A 28 7.15 4.57 12.38
CA PHE A 28 7.25 4.21 10.97
C PHE A 28 8.62 4.53 10.38
N VAL A 29 9.24 5.62 10.83
CA VAL A 29 10.58 6.02 10.40
C VAL A 29 11.62 5.02 10.90
N ASP A 30 11.54 4.62 12.17
CA ASP A 30 12.55 3.76 12.81
C ASP A 30 12.39 2.28 12.43
N THR A 31 11.16 1.81 12.18
CA THR A 31 10.90 0.39 11.87
C THR A 31 10.91 0.08 10.38
N TYR A 32 10.38 0.97 9.53
CA TYR A 32 10.12 0.65 8.12
C TYR A 32 10.85 1.55 7.11
N HIS A 33 11.36 2.70 7.55
CA HIS A 33 11.98 3.69 6.65
C HIS A 33 11.07 4.13 5.48
N PHE A 34 9.75 4.26 5.71
CA PHE A 34 8.80 4.55 4.63
C PHE A 34 9.04 5.87 3.88
N ASP A 35 9.70 6.86 4.48
CA ASP A 35 10.10 8.08 3.77
C ASP A 35 11.04 7.77 2.58
N GLN A 36 11.95 6.80 2.76
CA GLN A 36 12.82 6.34 1.68
C GLN A 36 12.03 5.59 0.62
N MET A 37 11.08 4.75 1.03
CA MET A 37 10.17 4.06 0.11
C MET A 37 9.39 5.04 -0.76
N LEU A 38 8.71 6.00 -0.13
CA LEU A 38 7.87 6.98 -0.84
C LEU A 38 8.69 7.88 -1.77
N SER A 39 9.85 8.35 -1.30
CA SER A 39 10.76 9.14 -2.15
C SER A 39 11.35 8.36 -3.32
N THR A 40 11.61 7.06 -3.14
CA THR A 40 12.12 6.18 -4.21
C THR A 40 11.04 5.85 -5.24
N LEU A 41 9.81 5.59 -4.78
CA LEU A 41 8.66 5.37 -5.67
C LEU A 41 8.36 6.61 -6.51
N ASN A 42 8.46 7.80 -5.90
CA ASN A 42 8.19 9.09 -6.53
C ASN A 42 6.83 9.11 -7.26
N ASP A 43 5.83 8.46 -6.67
CA ASP A 43 4.46 8.40 -7.18
C ASP A 43 3.52 9.11 -6.20
N ASN A 44 2.92 10.22 -6.66
CA ASN A 44 2.07 11.06 -5.83
C ASN A 44 0.79 10.33 -5.39
N GLN A 45 0.22 9.51 -6.26
CA GLN A 45 -1.01 8.78 -5.95
C GLN A 45 -0.74 7.73 -4.86
N PHE A 46 0.32 6.92 -5.03
CA PHE A 46 0.75 5.96 -4.03
C PHE A 46 1.06 6.66 -2.70
N THR A 47 1.77 7.79 -2.76
CA THR A 47 2.14 8.56 -1.56
C THR A 47 0.90 9.02 -0.79
N ASP A 48 -0.11 9.56 -1.48
CA ASP A 48 -1.36 9.99 -0.85
C ASP A 48 -2.15 8.80 -0.28
N GLU A 49 -2.27 7.70 -1.03
CA GLU A 49 -2.95 6.48 -0.59
C GLU A 49 -2.29 5.86 0.64
N PHE A 50 -0.96 5.74 0.62
CA PHE A 50 -0.20 5.13 1.70
C PHE A 50 -0.23 5.99 2.96
N ASN A 51 -0.06 7.31 2.82
CA ASN A 51 -0.22 8.23 3.94
C ASN A 51 -1.59 8.08 4.58
N GLN A 52 -2.66 7.95 3.78
CA GLN A 52 -4.02 7.72 4.31
C GLN A 52 -4.13 6.46 5.16
N CYS A 53 -3.44 5.39 4.77
CA CYS A 53 -3.37 4.19 5.56
C CYS A 53 -2.64 4.41 6.89
N LEU A 54 -1.54 5.16 6.90
CA LEU A 54 -0.79 5.47 8.13
C LEU A 54 -1.58 6.38 9.08
N PHE A 55 -2.31 7.35 8.56
CA PHE A 55 -3.22 8.16 9.36
C PHE A 55 -4.32 7.30 10.01
N ALA A 56 -4.93 6.41 9.23
CA ALA A 56 -5.93 5.46 9.74
C ALA A 56 -5.32 4.55 10.83
N TYR A 57 -4.08 4.09 10.65
CA TYR A 57 -3.35 3.32 11.65
C TYR A 57 -3.16 4.11 12.96
N GLN A 58 -2.64 5.33 12.89
CA GLN A 58 -2.39 6.18 14.06
C GLN A 58 -3.68 6.47 14.85
N ASN A 59 -4.81 6.58 14.15
CA ASN A 59 -6.13 6.81 14.72
C ASN A 59 -6.92 5.54 15.04
N GLN A 60 -6.25 4.39 15.06
CA GLN A 60 -6.83 3.09 15.41
C GLN A 60 -8.02 2.67 14.52
N LYS A 61 -8.06 3.17 13.28
CA LYS A 61 -9.05 2.83 12.26
C LYS A 61 -8.57 1.62 11.48
N TRP A 62 -8.40 0.50 12.18
CA TRP A 62 -7.75 -0.71 11.65
C TRP A 62 -8.40 -1.27 10.39
N PHE A 63 -9.73 -1.30 10.33
CA PHE A 63 -10.45 -1.74 9.14
C PHE A 63 -10.12 -0.88 7.91
N LEU A 64 -10.18 0.44 8.07
CA LEU A 64 -9.87 1.39 6.99
C LEU A 64 -8.39 1.28 6.57
N CYS A 65 -7.50 1.16 7.55
CA CYS A 65 -6.07 0.99 7.33
C CYS A 65 -5.80 -0.28 6.50
N ALA A 66 -6.23 -1.46 6.97
CA ALA A 66 -5.98 -2.71 6.28
C ALA A 66 -6.60 -2.76 4.86
N ALA A 67 -7.80 -2.21 4.69
CA ALA A 67 -8.46 -2.14 3.39
C ALA A 67 -7.62 -1.31 2.39
N GLY A 68 -7.09 -0.17 2.83
CA GLY A 68 -6.23 0.70 2.03
C GLY A 68 -4.83 0.12 1.78
N LEU A 69 -4.24 -0.56 2.76
CA LEU A 69 -2.93 -1.20 2.61
C LEU A 69 -2.96 -2.31 1.54
N GLY A 70 -4.07 -3.04 1.41
CA GLY A 70 -4.23 -3.98 0.30
C GLY A 70 -4.19 -3.31 -1.08
N SER A 71 -4.81 -2.13 -1.22
CA SER A 71 -4.75 -1.35 -2.45
C SER A 71 -3.34 -0.79 -2.70
N CYS A 72 -2.64 -0.35 -1.65
CA CYS A 72 -1.23 0.03 -1.77
C CYS A 72 -0.37 -1.15 -2.25
N LEU A 73 -0.60 -2.37 -1.74
CA LEU A 73 0.11 -3.56 -2.21
C LEU A 73 -0.13 -3.82 -3.71
N GLU A 74 -1.37 -3.75 -4.19
CA GLU A 74 -1.68 -3.88 -5.63
C GLU A 74 -1.00 -2.79 -6.47
N HIS A 75 -1.02 -1.55 -5.98
CA HIS A 75 -0.39 -0.41 -6.65
C HIS A 75 1.14 -0.57 -6.73
N LEU A 76 1.80 -0.99 -5.65
CA LEU A 76 3.23 -1.29 -5.63
C LEU A 76 3.58 -2.42 -6.62
N MET A 77 2.76 -3.47 -6.67
CA MET A 77 2.95 -4.55 -7.64
C MET A 77 2.77 -4.07 -9.08
N LEU A 78 1.82 -3.17 -9.34
CA LEU A 78 1.66 -2.54 -10.65
C LEU A 78 2.89 -1.74 -11.04
N LEU A 79 3.37 -0.85 -10.18
CA LEU A 79 4.56 -0.03 -10.42
C LEU A 79 5.78 -0.91 -10.72
N THR A 80 5.96 -2.00 -9.97
CA THR A 80 7.02 -2.98 -10.21
C THR A 80 6.93 -3.60 -11.62
N LEU A 81 5.73 -4.03 -12.04
CA LEU A 81 5.52 -4.57 -13.39
C LEU A 81 5.75 -3.51 -14.46
N SER A 82 5.32 -2.27 -14.23
CA SER A 82 5.50 -1.16 -15.16
C SER A 82 6.97 -0.82 -15.38
N ASN A 83 7.79 -0.86 -14.33
CA ASN A 83 9.25 -0.68 -14.47
C ASN A 83 9.87 -1.72 -15.42
N TYR A 84 9.34 -2.96 -15.41
CA TYR A 84 9.75 -4.02 -16.34
C TYR A 84 9.00 -4.04 -17.69
N HIS A 85 8.09 -3.08 -17.93
CA HIS A 85 7.19 -3.04 -19.09
C HIS A 85 6.32 -4.31 -19.23
N LYS A 86 5.83 -4.83 -18.10
CA LYS A 86 5.06 -6.07 -17.97
C LYS A 86 3.63 -5.87 -17.50
N GLU A 87 3.13 -4.64 -17.41
CA GLU A 87 1.77 -4.31 -16.99
C GLU A 87 0.70 -4.97 -17.87
N THR A 88 0.99 -5.22 -19.15
CA THR A 88 0.10 -5.93 -20.09
C THR A 88 -0.22 -7.36 -19.66
N GLN A 89 0.57 -7.97 -18.76
CA GLN A 89 0.31 -9.30 -18.22
C GLN A 89 -0.93 -9.38 -17.32
N LEU A 90 -1.41 -8.24 -16.82
CA LEU A 90 -2.54 -8.15 -15.89
C LEU A 90 -3.90 -8.24 -16.60
N GLY A 91 -3.97 -7.94 -17.91
CA GLY A 91 -5.23 -7.87 -18.64
C GLY A 91 -6.12 -6.71 -18.18
N ARG A 92 -7.44 -6.84 -18.36
CA ARG A 92 -8.43 -5.81 -18.00
C ARG A 92 -9.04 -6.10 -16.64
N ASN A 93 -9.12 -5.08 -15.78
CA ASN A 93 -9.67 -5.14 -14.42
C ASN A 93 -8.99 -6.25 -13.56
N PRO A 94 -7.67 -6.15 -13.34
CA PRO A 94 -6.94 -7.18 -12.62
C PRO A 94 -7.40 -7.30 -11.17
N THR A 95 -7.28 -8.52 -10.66
CA THR A 95 -7.45 -8.88 -9.26
C THR A 95 -6.11 -9.28 -8.65
N ALA A 96 -6.03 -9.39 -7.33
CA ALA A 96 -4.87 -9.95 -6.61
C ALA A 96 -4.28 -11.23 -7.26
N LYS A 97 -5.13 -12.13 -7.78
CA LYS A 97 -4.69 -13.36 -8.46
C LYS A 97 -3.94 -13.08 -9.77
N ASP A 98 -4.35 -12.05 -10.51
CA ASP A 98 -3.71 -11.64 -11.76
C ASP A 98 -2.33 -11.04 -11.49
N TYR A 99 -2.21 -10.22 -10.44
CA TYR A 99 -0.93 -9.72 -9.95
C TYR A 99 0.03 -10.84 -9.53
N LEU A 100 -0.44 -11.78 -8.70
CA LEU A 100 0.35 -12.96 -8.30
C LEU A 100 0.81 -13.75 -9.53
N LYS A 101 -0.09 -14.02 -10.47
CA LYS A 101 0.23 -14.73 -11.71
C LYS A 101 1.26 -13.98 -12.55
N ALA A 102 1.16 -12.66 -12.67
CA ALA A 102 2.15 -11.87 -13.40
C ALA A 102 3.54 -11.94 -12.74
N PHE A 103 3.60 -11.88 -11.42
CA PHE A 103 4.84 -11.96 -10.65
C PHE A 103 5.52 -13.34 -10.71
N THR A 104 4.80 -14.42 -11.00
CA THR A 104 5.43 -15.73 -11.27
C THR A 104 6.20 -15.80 -12.58
N LYS A 105 6.08 -14.79 -13.45
CA LYS A 105 6.77 -14.75 -14.75
C LYS A 105 8.06 -13.92 -14.69
N GLU A 106 8.89 -14.09 -15.70
CA GLU A 106 10.08 -13.27 -15.91
C GLU A 106 9.72 -11.77 -15.98
N PRO A 107 10.54 -10.88 -15.38
CA PRO A 107 11.83 -11.16 -14.73
C PRO A 107 11.77 -11.46 -13.22
N ILE A 108 10.58 -11.43 -12.62
CA ILE A 108 10.41 -11.52 -11.15
C ILE A 108 10.52 -12.97 -10.67
N LYS A 109 9.83 -13.91 -11.34
CA LYS A 109 9.85 -15.36 -11.06
C LYS A 109 9.64 -15.72 -9.58
N LEU A 110 8.50 -15.32 -9.00
CA LEU A 110 8.18 -15.73 -7.63
C LEU A 110 8.21 -17.25 -7.45
N GLU A 111 8.89 -17.67 -6.40
CA GLU A 111 8.83 -19.04 -5.91
C GLU A 111 7.52 -19.32 -5.15
N SER A 112 7.16 -20.60 -5.02
CA SER A 112 5.91 -21.03 -4.40
C SER A 112 5.69 -20.45 -2.99
N ARG A 113 6.75 -20.35 -2.18
CA ARG A 113 6.65 -19.75 -0.82
C ARG A 113 6.38 -18.26 -0.86
N GLN A 114 7.05 -17.53 -1.74
CA GLN A 114 6.85 -16.09 -1.90
C GLN A 114 5.45 -15.78 -2.45
N GLN A 115 4.99 -16.58 -3.42
CA GLN A 115 3.62 -16.51 -3.92
C GLN A 115 2.60 -16.76 -2.81
N THR A 116 2.85 -17.76 -1.95
CA THR A 116 1.98 -18.08 -0.81
C THR A 116 1.94 -16.93 0.19
N PHE A 117 3.09 -16.31 0.48
CA PHE A 117 3.18 -15.16 1.36
C PHE A 117 2.36 -13.98 0.83
N ILE A 118 2.54 -13.59 -0.44
CA ILE A 118 1.79 -12.47 -1.03
C ILE A 118 0.28 -12.80 -1.12
N ASP A 119 -0.09 -14.04 -1.44
CA ASP A 119 -1.51 -14.47 -1.40
C ASP A 119 -2.08 -14.36 0.02
N ALA A 120 -1.30 -14.69 1.05
CA ALA A 120 -1.71 -14.54 2.45
C ALA A 120 -1.96 -13.07 2.81
N LEU A 121 -1.15 -12.11 2.33
CA LEU A 121 -1.39 -10.67 2.55
C LEU A 121 -2.75 -10.25 1.99
N PHE A 122 -3.08 -10.67 0.76
CA PHE A 122 -4.39 -10.37 0.17
C PHE A 122 -5.56 -11.01 0.93
N ARG A 123 -5.37 -12.23 1.43
CA ARG A 123 -6.38 -12.90 2.27
C ARG A 123 -6.56 -12.23 3.62
N LEU A 124 -5.47 -11.79 4.26
CA LEU A 124 -5.50 -11.06 5.52
C LEU A 124 -6.24 -9.74 5.35
N ARG A 125 -5.98 -8.99 4.28
CA ARG A 125 -6.76 -7.79 3.96
C ARG A 125 -8.25 -8.10 3.85
N ASN A 126 -8.61 -9.21 3.19
CA ASN A 126 -10.01 -9.61 3.03
C ASN A 126 -10.66 -10.20 4.29
N SER A 127 -9.86 -10.56 5.31
CA SER A 127 -10.37 -11.08 6.58
C SER A 127 -10.58 -9.98 7.64
N VAL A 128 -10.15 -8.75 7.36
CA VAL A 128 -10.42 -7.62 8.26
C VAL A 128 -11.89 -7.26 8.17
N ASP A 129 -12.57 -7.32 9.31
CA ASP A 129 -13.97 -7.01 9.43
C ASP A 129 -14.26 -6.20 10.70
N HIS A 130 -15.38 -5.50 10.74
CA HIS A 130 -15.84 -4.68 11.86
C HIS A 130 -16.19 -5.51 13.12
N HIS A 131 -16.22 -6.84 13.01
CA HIS A 131 -16.41 -7.77 14.12
C HIS A 131 -15.11 -8.26 14.76
N ASN A 132 -13.94 -8.05 14.13
CA ASN A 132 -12.67 -8.47 14.69
C ASN A 132 -12.26 -7.57 15.85
N SER A 133 -11.65 -8.14 16.89
CA SER A 133 -11.12 -7.35 18.00
C SER A 133 -10.10 -6.30 17.50
N GLY A 134 -10.01 -5.16 18.19
CA GLY A 134 -9.07 -4.09 17.82
C GLY A 134 -7.62 -4.56 17.73
N ILE A 135 -7.21 -5.50 18.60
CA ILE A 135 -5.85 -6.06 18.61
C ILE A 135 -5.60 -6.94 17.39
N THR A 136 -6.55 -7.82 17.03
CA THR A 136 -6.44 -8.67 15.84
C THR A 136 -6.31 -7.82 14.58
N SER A 137 -7.12 -6.77 14.47
CA SER A 137 -7.11 -5.88 13.30
C SER A 137 -5.81 -5.08 13.21
N LYS A 138 -5.24 -4.66 14.35
CA LYS A 138 -3.92 -4.04 14.40
C LYS A 138 -2.83 -4.98 13.88
N ILE A 139 -2.80 -6.23 14.35
CA ILE A 139 -1.79 -7.23 13.90
C ILE A 139 -1.87 -7.43 12.39
N ILE A 140 -3.08 -7.44 11.82
CA ILE A 140 -3.25 -7.54 10.37
C ILE A 140 -2.67 -6.30 9.66
N CYS A 141 -2.89 -5.09 10.19
CA CYS A 141 -2.26 -3.88 9.64
C CYS A 141 -0.73 -3.96 9.73
N ASP A 142 -0.18 -4.41 10.86
CA ASP A 142 1.27 -4.60 11.05
C ASP A 142 1.83 -5.56 9.99
N THR A 143 1.18 -6.72 9.80
CA THR A 143 1.59 -7.72 8.82
C THR A 143 1.50 -7.19 7.37
N LEU A 144 0.51 -6.36 7.06
CA LEU A 144 0.40 -5.72 5.75
C LEU A 144 1.50 -4.68 5.52
N LEU A 145 1.87 -3.91 6.55
CA LEU A 145 2.99 -2.96 6.48
C LEU A 145 4.32 -3.68 6.27
N ASP A 146 4.56 -4.79 7.00
CA ASP A 146 5.71 -5.67 6.78
C ASP A 146 5.74 -6.18 5.34
N GLY A 147 4.60 -6.70 4.84
CA GLY A 147 4.49 -7.22 3.49
C GLY A 147 4.73 -6.18 2.39
N ILE A 148 4.28 -4.93 2.57
CA ILE A 148 4.57 -3.83 1.63
C ILE A 148 6.07 -3.51 1.64
N SER A 149 6.69 -3.45 2.81
CA SER A 149 8.14 -3.24 2.93
C SER A 149 8.92 -4.35 2.24
N ASP A 150 8.54 -5.62 2.44
CA ASP A 150 9.19 -6.77 1.79
C ASP A 150 9.04 -6.70 0.26
N VAL A 151 7.83 -6.44 -0.25
CA VAL A 151 7.60 -6.35 -1.70
C VAL A 151 8.38 -5.18 -2.32
N PHE A 152 8.48 -4.05 -1.61
CA PHE A 152 9.25 -2.92 -2.06
C PHE A 152 10.74 -3.26 -2.17
N ASN A 153 11.32 -3.82 -1.12
CA ASN A 153 12.75 -4.13 -1.07
C ASN A 153 13.14 -5.25 -2.03
N GLU A 154 12.35 -6.32 -2.09
CA GLU A 154 12.70 -7.53 -2.83
C GLU A 154 12.33 -7.45 -4.32
N TYR A 155 11.31 -6.67 -4.69
CA TYR A 155 10.79 -6.66 -6.07
C TYR A 155 10.82 -5.27 -6.72
N TYR A 156 10.38 -4.22 -6.01
CA TYR A 156 10.38 -2.88 -6.61
C TYR A 156 11.81 -2.34 -6.80
N ILE A 157 12.67 -2.42 -5.78
CA ILE A 157 14.05 -1.91 -5.87
C ILE A 157 14.87 -2.58 -6.98
N PRO A 158 14.82 -3.91 -7.18
CA PRO A 158 15.46 -4.52 -8.34
C PRO A 158 14.85 -4.09 -9.68
N SER A 159 13.54 -3.78 -9.73
CA SER A 159 12.87 -3.38 -10.97
C SER A 159 13.33 -2.06 -11.55
N ILE A 160 13.69 -1.09 -10.70
CA ILE A 160 14.22 0.20 -11.15
C ILE A 160 15.67 0.11 -11.64
N LYS A 161 16.40 -0.95 -11.30
CA LYS A 161 17.81 -1.17 -11.70
C LYS A 161 17.96 -2.04 -12.94
N ALA A 162 16.85 -2.53 -13.50
CA ALA A 162 16.87 -3.52 -14.55
C ALA A 162 17.18 -2.97 -15.95
N PHE A 163 17.42 -1.65 -16.06
CA PHE A 163 17.75 -0.95 -17.30
C PHE A 163 18.85 0.08 -17.06
#